data_AF-A0A8J7XDH2-F1
#
_entry.id   AF-A0A8J7XDH2-F1
#
_cell.length_a   1.000
_cell.length_b   1.000
_cell.length_c   1.000
_cell.angle_alpha   90.00
_cell.angle_beta   90.00
_cell.angle_gamma   90.00
#
_symmetry.space_group_name_H-M   'P 1'
#
loop_
_entity.id
_entity.type
_entity.pdbx_description
1 polymer ?
#
loop_
_entity_poly.entity_id
_entity_poly.type
_entity_poly.pdbx_seq_one_letter_code
_entity_poly.pdbx_strand_id
1 'polypeptide(L)'
;MNVAVLGAGNGGQALAGYLSVRGFSVNLFNRSEKRIEHIKNDMGIHLRGLFEEVAPLNVVTTDIKKALSNVDLVMVVVPAQAHRFIAEICAPHLEDGQVVVLNPGRTGGALEFKNALERKGFSRRIYIAETQTFLFVSRVVDNQARITGIKKSVPVAAFPASDTSRVISLLKKVHPSFEKAENVMETSLANIGAIFHPSTMILNMGRIESSQKFSYYFDGITPYVARFLERVDKERQRVAHAMGVSTLSARQWLRRVYNAQGETLFERIQDNGKYSGVGSPQTPVHRYIMEDIPTGLVPIASLGNYLGAPAPAIESVIGIATHLYGIDFGLEGRTVKSLGLEGMNSQQMIEYVTRGA
;
A
#
# COMPACT_ATOMS: atom_id res chain seq x y z
N MET A 1 7.13 -24.24 0.78
CA MET A 1 6.40 -23.15 1.43
C MET A 1 5.24 -22.79 0.54
N ASN A 2 4.04 -22.78 1.10
CA ASN A 2 2.80 -22.53 0.38
C ASN A 2 2.38 -21.08 0.62
N VAL A 3 1.99 -20.39 -0.45
CA VAL A 3 1.70 -18.95 -0.40
C VAL A 3 0.30 -18.69 -0.97
N ALA A 4 -0.53 -18.00 -0.20
CA ALA A 4 -1.75 -17.40 -0.72
C ALA A 4 -1.46 -15.99 -1.22
N VAL A 5 -1.88 -15.66 -2.44
CA VAL A 5 -1.90 -14.28 -2.96
C VAL A 5 -3.35 -13.83 -3.03
N LEU A 6 -3.72 -12.84 -2.20
CA LEU A 6 -5.08 -12.32 -2.14
C LEU A 6 -5.18 -11.05 -2.99
N GLY A 7 -5.84 -11.17 -4.14
CA GLY A 7 -6.00 -10.12 -5.14
C GLY A 7 -5.34 -10.51 -6.47
N ALA A 8 -6.08 -10.40 -7.58
CA ALA A 8 -5.59 -10.71 -8.93
C ALA A 8 -5.56 -9.46 -9.84
N GLY A 9 -5.19 -8.31 -9.27
CA GLY A 9 -4.87 -7.10 -10.04
C GLY A 9 -3.45 -7.13 -10.60
N ASN A 10 -2.95 -5.97 -11.05
CA ASN A 10 -1.60 -5.82 -11.63
C ASN A 10 -0.50 -6.46 -10.75
N GLY A 11 -0.45 -6.05 -9.47
CA GLY A 11 0.56 -6.55 -8.55
C GLY A 11 0.32 -8.00 -8.12
N GLY A 12 -0.94 -8.39 -7.92
CA GLY A 12 -1.28 -9.73 -7.45
C GLY A 12 -0.92 -10.82 -8.45
N GLN A 13 -1.23 -10.62 -9.74
CA GLN A 13 -0.82 -11.55 -10.79
C GLN A 13 0.70 -11.61 -10.94
N ALA A 14 1.37 -10.45 -10.94
CA ALA A 14 2.83 -10.38 -11.00
C ALA A 14 3.49 -11.13 -9.83
N LEU A 15 3.00 -10.93 -8.60
CA LEU A 15 3.53 -11.61 -7.42
C LEU A 15 3.24 -13.12 -7.46
N ALA A 16 2.03 -13.53 -7.82
CA ALA A 16 1.67 -14.94 -7.91
C ALA A 16 2.52 -15.68 -8.95
N GLY A 17 2.68 -15.10 -10.14
CA GLY A 17 3.57 -15.64 -11.17
C GLY A 17 5.01 -15.69 -10.69
N TYR A 18 5.54 -14.58 -10.16
CA TYR A 18 6.92 -14.53 -9.65
C TYR A 18 7.18 -15.61 -8.59
N LEU A 19 6.28 -15.77 -7.62
CA LEU A 19 6.39 -16.79 -6.58
C LEU A 19 6.39 -18.21 -7.18
N SER A 20 5.51 -18.47 -8.14
CA SER A 20 5.46 -19.76 -8.81
C SER A 20 6.77 -20.10 -9.54
N VAL A 21 7.33 -19.15 -10.32
CA VAL A 21 8.64 -19.31 -10.98
C VAL A 21 9.78 -19.56 -9.98
N ARG A 22 9.66 -19.04 -8.75
CA ARG A 22 10.61 -19.27 -7.67
C ARG A 22 10.42 -20.60 -6.94
N GLY A 23 9.50 -21.45 -7.39
CA GLY A 23 9.25 -22.79 -6.85
C GLY A 23 8.31 -22.82 -5.65
N PHE A 24 7.58 -21.74 -5.38
CA PHE A 24 6.55 -21.74 -4.34
C PHE A 24 5.25 -22.35 -4.88
N SER A 25 4.52 -23.07 -4.03
CA SER A 25 3.14 -23.49 -4.34
C SER A 25 2.20 -22.31 -4.06
N VAL A 26 1.51 -21.81 -5.09
CA VAL A 26 0.76 -20.55 -5.02
C VAL A 26 -0.74 -20.77 -5.17
N ASN A 27 -1.49 -20.31 -4.18
CA ASN A 27 -2.94 -20.19 -4.23
C ASN A 27 -3.31 -18.74 -4.55
N LEU A 28 -3.96 -18.48 -5.69
CA LEU A 28 -4.44 -17.16 -6.08
C LEU A 28 -5.93 -17.00 -5.77
N PHE A 29 -6.25 -15.97 -4.99
CA PHE A 29 -7.62 -15.56 -4.71
C PHE A 29 -7.97 -14.25 -5.40
N ASN A 30 -9.20 -14.15 -5.88
CA ASN A 30 -9.82 -12.87 -6.17
C ASN A 30 -11.33 -12.92 -5.91
N ARG A 31 -11.92 -11.81 -5.45
CA ARG A 31 -13.37 -11.74 -5.17
C ARG A 31 -14.29 -11.89 -6.39
N SER A 32 -13.78 -11.61 -7.59
CA SER A 32 -14.53 -11.62 -8.85
C SER A 32 -14.01 -12.70 -9.78
N GLU A 33 -14.90 -13.60 -10.18
CA GLU A 33 -14.59 -14.71 -11.11
C GLU A 33 -14.08 -14.17 -12.45
N LYS A 34 -14.75 -13.16 -13.02
CA LYS A 34 -14.37 -12.50 -14.29
C LYS A 34 -12.89 -12.05 -14.31
N ARG A 35 -12.32 -11.65 -13.17
CA ARG A 35 -10.93 -11.20 -13.09
C ARG A 35 -9.93 -12.35 -13.24
N ILE A 36 -10.30 -13.56 -12.82
CA ILE A 36 -9.43 -14.74 -12.77
C ILE A 36 -9.80 -15.81 -13.79
N GLU A 37 -10.85 -15.60 -14.58
CA GLU A 37 -11.35 -16.56 -15.57
C GLU A 37 -10.24 -17.07 -16.51
N HIS A 38 -9.48 -16.17 -17.14
CA HIS A 38 -8.36 -16.57 -18.00
C HIS A 38 -7.27 -17.33 -17.22
N ILE A 39 -6.95 -16.89 -16.01
CA ILE A 39 -5.94 -17.53 -15.14
C ILE A 39 -6.39 -18.94 -14.74
N LYS A 40 -7.70 -19.12 -14.52
CA LYS A 40 -8.31 -20.37 -14.12
C LYS A 40 -8.38 -21.36 -15.28
N ASN A 41 -8.63 -20.87 -16.50
CA ASN A 41 -8.57 -21.70 -17.71
C ASN A 41 -7.15 -22.19 -18.00
N ASP A 42 -6.16 -21.31 -17.83
CA ASP A 42 -4.76 -21.62 -18.10
C ASP A 42 -4.07 -22.33 -16.93
N MET A 43 -4.67 -22.29 -15.73
CA MET A 43 -4.07 -22.69 -14.46
C MET A 43 -2.67 -22.11 -14.23
N GLY A 44 -2.46 -20.86 -14.66
CA GLY A 44 -1.16 -20.21 -14.63
C GLY A 44 -1.18 -18.72 -14.97
N ILE A 45 -0.07 -18.04 -14.69
CA ILE A 45 0.16 -16.63 -15.03
C ILE A 45 1.16 -16.54 -16.17
N HIS A 46 0.79 -15.86 -17.25
CA HIS A 46 1.72 -15.49 -18.32
C HIS A 46 2.57 -14.30 -17.87
N LEU A 47 3.84 -14.54 -17.55
CA LEU A 47 4.78 -13.49 -17.18
C LEU A 47 5.50 -12.93 -18.42
N ARG A 48 5.74 -11.63 -18.42
CA ARG A 48 6.50 -10.90 -19.45
C ARG A 48 7.47 -9.89 -18.84
N GLY A 49 8.45 -9.44 -19.62
CA GLY A 49 9.41 -8.40 -19.25
C GLY A 49 10.70 -9.00 -18.69
N LEU A 50 10.90 -8.96 -17.37
CA LEU A 50 12.06 -9.59 -16.73
C LEU A 50 11.97 -11.13 -16.68
N PHE A 51 10.78 -11.67 -16.95
CA PHE A 51 10.49 -13.10 -17.01
C PHE A 51 9.71 -13.35 -18.31
N GLU A 52 9.90 -14.49 -18.96
CA GLU A 52 9.26 -14.82 -20.23
C GLU A 52 8.79 -16.29 -20.21
N GLU A 53 7.82 -16.58 -19.33
CA GLU A 53 7.34 -17.94 -19.08
C GLU A 53 5.88 -17.97 -18.59
N VAL A 54 5.30 -19.18 -18.54
CA VAL A 54 3.98 -19.44 -17.95
C VAL A 54 4.19 -20.08 -16.59
N ALA A 55 3.78 -19.37 -15.53
CA ALA A 55 4.00 -19.76 -14.15
C ALA A 55 2.77 -20.51 -13.61
N PRO A 56 2.84 -21.83 -13.36
CA PRO A 56 1.68 -22.62 -12.94
C PRO A 56 1.21 -22.27 -11.53
N LEU A 57 -0.09 -22.36 -11.27
CA LEU A 57 -0.68 -22.13 -9.96
C LEU A 57 -1.26 -23.41 -9.36
N ASN A 58 -1.23 -23.51 -8.03
CA ASN A 58 -1.80 -24.64 -7.30
C ASN A 58 -3.32 -24.53 -7.19
N VAL A 59 -3.81 -23.33 -6.87
CA VAL A 59 -5.25 -23.02 -6.77
C VAL A 59 -5.53 -21.65 -7.39
N VAL A 60 -6.62 -21.53 -8.16
CA VAL A 60 -7.17 -20.27 -8.64
C VAL A 60 -8.64 -20.23 -8.25
N THR A 61 -9.03 -19.31 -7.36
CA THR A 61 -10.36 -19.40 -6.73
C THR A 61 -10.96 -18.07 -6.28
N THR A 62 -12.29 -18.06 -6.18
CA THR A 62 -13.13 -17.06 -5.50
C THR A 62 -13.50 -17.47 -4.07
N ASP A 63 -13.09 -18.66 -3.62
CA ASP A 63 -13.34 -19.18 -2.28
C ASP A 63 -12.13 -18.93 -1.36
N ILE A 64 -12.29 -18.02 -0.41
CA ILE A 64 -11.21 -17.62 0.50
C ILE A 64 -10.73 -18.78 1.39
N LYS A 65 -11.60 -19.73 1.75
CA LYS A 65 -11.22 -20.92 2.54
C LYS A 65 -10.24 -21.79 1.75
N LYS A 66 -10.51 -21.99 0.47
CA LYS A 66 -9.60 -22.77 -0.42
C LYS A 66 -8.26 -22.08 -0.58
N ALA A 67 -8.26 -20.75 -0.70
CA ALA A 67 -7.02 -20.00 -0.86
C ALA A 67 -6.12 -20.06 0.38
N LEU A 68 -6.70 -20.06 1.58
CA LEU A 68 -5.99 -20.06 2.87
C LEU A 68 -5.66 -21.46 3.42
N SER A 69 -6.12 -22.52 2.76
CA SER A 69 -5.85 -23.89 3.21
C SER A 69 -4.38 -24.27 3.01
N ASN A 70 -3.74 -24.77 4.07
CA ASN A 70 -2.36 -25.25 4.08
C ASN A 70 -1.34 -24.21 3.57
N VAL A 71 -1.52 -22.92 3.87
CA VAL A 71 -0.57 -21.86 3.49
C VAL A 71 0.24 -21.35 4.69
N ASP A 72 1.53 -21.11 4.47
CA ASP A 72 2.44 -20.55 5.48
C ASP A 72 2.40 -19.01 5.47
N LEU A 73 2.25 -18.44 4.27
CA LEU A 73 2.35 -17.00 3.99
C LEU A 73 1.13 -16.54 3.19
N VAL A 74 0.50 -15.45 3.62
CA VAL A 74 -0.62 -14.79 2.96
C VAL A 74 -0.16 -13.40 2.52
N MET A 75 -0.02 -13.21 1.22
CA MET A 75 0.33 -11.94 0.59
C MET A 75 -0.94 -11.21 0.15
N VAL A 76 -1.35 -10.19 0.89
CA VAL A 76 -2.52 -9.36 0.56
C VAL A 76 -2.10 -8.28 -0.43
N VAL A 77 -2.57 -8.37 -1.68
CA VAL A 77 -2.18 -7.49 -2.80
C VAL A 77 -3.42 -6.85 -3.42
N VAL A 78 -4.14 -6.07 -2.60
CA VAL A 78 -5.32 -5.29 -2.99
C VAL A 78 -5.12 -3.81 -2.66
N PRO A 79 -5.92 -2.89 -3.24
CA PRO A 79 -5.96 -1.51 -2.76
C PRO A 79 -6.29 -1.46 -1.27
N ALA A 80 -5.61 -0.59 -0.51
CA ALA A 80 -5.65 -0.64 0.95
C ALA A 80 -7.03 -0.37 1.58
N GLN A 81 -7.93 0.28 0.86
CA GLN A 81 -9.34 0.44 1.28
C GLN A 81 -10.06 -0.91 1.44
N ALA A 82 -9.58 -1.96 0.78
CA ALA A 82 -10.15 -3.31 0.87
C ALA A 82 -9.55 -4.16 1.99
N HIS A 83 -8.54 -3.68 2.73
CA HIS A 83 -7.90 -4.47 3.79
C HIS A 83 -8.87 -4.92 4.88
N ARG A 84 -9.80 -4.04 5.30
CA ARG A 84 -10.86 -4.39 6.27
C ARG A 84 -11.70 -5.56 5.76
N PHE A 85 -12.22 -5.44 4.55
CA PHE A 85 -13.01 -6.51 3.92
C PHE A 85 -12.22 -7.83 3.80
N ILE A 86 -10.95 -7.77 3.38
CA ILE A 86 -10.11 -8.96 3.29
C ILE A 86 -9.90 -9.60 4.67
N ALA A 87 -9.59 -8.81 5.70
CA ALA A 87 -9.45 -9.32 7.07
C ALA A 87 -10.72 -10.05 7.52
N GLU A 88 -11.89 -9.44 7.28
CA GLU A 88 -13.18 -10.00 7.68
C GLU A 88 -13.49 -11.36 7.04
N ILE A 89 -13.21 -11.51 5.74
CA ILE A 89 -13.44 -12.80 5.05
C ILE A 89 -12.34 -13.83 5.37
N CYS A 90 -11.15 -13.41 5.77
CA CYS A 90 -10.07 -14.30 6.17
C CYS A 90 -10.26 -14.82 7.60
N ALA A 91 -10.84 -14.03 8.50
CA ALA A 91 -10.99 -14.34 9.93
C ALA A 91 -11.43 -15.79 10.25
N PRO A 92 -12.48 -16.37 9.62
CA PRO A 92 -12.90 -17.74 9.94
C PRO A 92 -11.90 -18.83 9.49
N HIS A 93 -10.96 -18.52 8.60
CA HIS A 93 -10.13 -19.50 7.90
C HIS A 93 -8.63 -19.35 8.15
N LEU A 94 -8.18 -18.27 8.79
CA LEU A 94 -6.80 -18.13 9.20
C LEU A 94 -6.46 -19.13 10.31
N GLU A 95 -5.29 -19.73 10.22
CA GLU A 95 -4.77 -20.77 11.11
C GLU A 95 -3.60 -20.25 11.95
N ASP A 96 -3.33 -20.90 13.08
CA ASP A 96 -2.23 -20.50 13.97
C ASP A 96 -0.87 -20.57 13.25
N GLY A 97 -0.03 -19.56 13.52
CA GLY A 97 1.31 -19.46 12.98
C GLY A 97 1.42 -18.86 11.57
N GLN A 98 0.30 -18.65 10.88
CA GLN A 98 0.29 -18.02 9.56
C GLN A 98 0.83 -16.59 9.59
N VAL A 99 1.53 -16.20 8.52
CA VAL A 99 2.03 -14.85 8.33
C VAL A 99 1.21 -14.13 7.28
N VAL A 100 0.57 -13.02 7.64
CA VAL A 100 -0.18 -12.14 6.74
C VAL A 100 0.62 -10.87 6.48
N VAL A 101 0.88 -10.57 5.21
CA VAL A 101 1.64 -9.39 4.79
C VAL A 101 0.83 -8.54 3.82
N LEU A 102 0.59 -7.28 4.20
CA LEU A 102 -0.08 -6.29 3.36
C LEU A 102 0.91 -5.63 2.40
N ASN A 103 0.61 -5.68 1.10
CA ASN A 103 1.54 -5.29 0.03
C ASN A 103 0.94 -4.22 -0.88
N PRO A 104 1.01 -2.91 -0.51
CA PRO A 104 1.52 -2.36 0.75
C PRO A 104 0.42 -2.11 1.80
N GLY A 105 0.80 -1.78 3.03
CA GLY A 105 -0.13 -1.41 4.12
C GLY A 105 -0.81 -0.04 3.94
N ARG A 106 -0.13 0.87 3.23
CA ARG A 106 -0.41 2.33 3.27
C ARG A 106 -0.32 2.81 4.72
N THR A 107 -1.10 3.82 5.12
CA THR A 107 -1.04 4.35 6.48
C THR A 107 -1.98 3.58 7.40
N GLY A 108 -1.45 2.86 8.38
CA GLY A 108 -2.19 2.10 9.41
C GLY A 108 -2.75 0.76 8.91
N GLY A 109 -2.15 0.14 7.89
CA GLY A 109 -2.69 -1.07 7.27
C GLY A 109 -2.76 -2.27 8.21
N ALA A 110 -1.65 -2.58 8.87
CA ALA A 110 -1.55 -3.71 9.79
C ALA A 110 -2.50 -3.55 10.98
N LEU A 111 -2.63 -2.34 11.52
CA LEU A 111 -3.56 -2.02 12.61
C LEU A 111 -5.02 -2.18 12.18
N GLU A 112 -5.41 -1.64 11.01
CA GLU A 112 -6.76 -1.82 10.47
C GLU A 112 -7.09 -3.31 10.27
N PHE A 113 -6.15 -4.08 9.71
CA PHE A 113 -6.34 -5.52 9.50
C PHE A 113 -6.52 -6.26 10.83
N LYS A 114 -5.66 -6.00 11.82
CA LYS A 114 -5.73 -6.55 13.17
C LYS A 114 -7.08 -6.23 13.84
N ASN A 115 -7.49 -4.97 13.84
CA ASN A 115 -8.75 -4.55 14.48
C ASN A 115 -9.99 -5.11 13.75
N ALA A 116 -9.92 -5.29 12.43
CA ALA A 116 -10.97 -5.97 11.68
C ALA A 116 -11.10 -7.46 12.05
N LEU A 117 -9.99 -8.15 12.27
CA LEU A 117 -9.99 -9.53 12.79
C LEU A 117 -10.58 -9.61 14.20
N GLU A 118 -10.15 -8.74 15.12
CA GLU A 118 -10.66 -8.73 16.50
C GLU A 118 -12.17 -8.47 16.57
N ARG A 119 -12.69 -7.56 15.73
CA ARG A 119 -14.14 -7.32 15.61
C ARG A 119 -14.92 -8.55 15.13
N LYS A 120 -14.27 -9.52 14.49
CA LYS A 120 -14.84 -10.81 14.11
C LYS A 120 -14.63 -11.91 15.17
N GLY A 121 -14.14 -11.55 16.37
CA GLY A 121 -13.85 -12.49 17.44
C GLY A 121 -12.66 -13.39 17.17
N PHE A 122 -11.74 -12.96 16.30
CA PHE A 122 -10.54 -13.73 15.98
C PHE A 122 -9.59 -13.83 17.19
N SER A 123 -9.18 -15.04 17.54
CA SER A 123 -8.38 -15.32 18.75
C SER A 123 -7.11 -16.13 18.51
N ARG A 124 -6.85 -16.56 17.27
CA ARG A 124 -5.67 -17.37 16.89
C ARG A 124 -4.41 -16.52 16.81
N ARG A 125 -3.23 -17.12 17.04
CA ARG A 125 -1.95 -16.41 16.96
C ARG A 125 -1.42 -16.42 15.53
N ILE A 126 -1.59 -15.31 14.83
CA ILE A 126 -0.97 -15.05 13.53
C ILE A 126 0.05 -13.92 13.63
N TYR A 127 0.83 -13.73 12.56
CA TYR A 127 1.73 -12.60 12.40
C TYR A 127 1.18 -11.65 11.35
N ILE A 128 1.02 -10.37 11.68
CA ILE A 128 0.50 -9.36 10.75
C ILE A 128 1.61 -8.37 10.47
N ALA A 129 1.89 -8.14 9.19
CA ALA A 129 2.88 -7.18 8.76
C ALA A 129 2.40 -6.38 7.55
N GLU A 130 3.11 -5.29 7.28
CA GLU A 130 2.91 -4.49 6.09
C GLU A 130 4.24 -4.09 5.48
N THR A 131 4.23 -3.97 4.15
CA THR A 131 5.31 -3.34 3.42
C THR A 131 5.00 -1.87 3.21
N GLN A 132 6.03 -1.02 3.22
CA GLN A 132 5.90 0.40 2.90
C GLN A 132 5.45 0.58 1.43
N THR A 133 5.87 -0.32 0.55
CA THR A 133 5.61 -0.23 -0.88
C THR A 133 5.54 -1.60 -1.53
N PHE A 134 4.94 -1.66 -2.72
CA PHE A 134 4.87 -2.89 -3.49
C PHE A 134 6.23 -3.22 -4.14
N LEU A 135 6.59 -4.51 -4.18
CA LEU A 135 7.90 -5.01 -4.62
C LEU A 135 8.17 -4.76 -6.10
N PHE A 136 7.15 -4.89 -6.97
CA PHE A 136 7.33 -4.84 -8.42
C PHE A 136 6.84 -3.54 -9.04
N VAL A 137 7.51 -3.13 -10.11
CA VAL A 137 6.91 -2.30 -11.14
C VAL A 137 6.28 -3.25 -12.14
N SER A 138 4.94 -3.31 -12.15
CA SER A 138 4.21 -4.30 -12.92
C SER A 138 2.88 -3.78 -13.44
N ARG A 139 2.43 -4.35 -14.57
CA ARG A 139 1.14 -4.06 -15.18
C ARG A 139 0.63 -5.30 -15.90
N VAL A 140 -0.67 -5.56 -15.78
CA VAL A 140 -1.33 -6.56 -16.62
C VAL A 140 -1.75 -5.89 -17.92
N VAL A 141 -1.34 -6.49 -19.04
CA VAL A 141 -1.67 -6.06 -20.42
C VAL A 141 -2.05 -7.33 -21.17
N ASP A 142 -3.22 -7.35 -21.80
CA ASP A 142 -3.72 -8.49 -22.58
C ASP A 142 -3.60 -9.84 -21.84
N ASN A 143 -4.07 -9.89 -20.60
CA ASN A 143 -4.00 -11.06 -19.70
C ASN A 143 -2.59 -11.57 -19.37
N GLN A 144 -1.56 -10.76 -19.63
CA GLN A 144 -0.17 -11.06 -19.29
C GLN A 144 0.33 -10.10 -18.20
N ALA A 145 0.89 -10.66 -17.13
CA ALA A 145 1.49 -9.88 -16.05
C ALA A 145 2.92 -9.50 -16.44
N ARG A 146 3.13 -8.24 -16.85
CA ARG A 146 4.45 -7.73 -17.21
C ARG A 146 5.15 -7.16 -15.99
N ILE A 147 6.32 -7.69 -15.65
CA ILE A 147 7.22 -7.18 -14.61
C ILE A 147 8.38 -6.47 -15.30
N THR A 148 8.49 -5.15 -15.12
CA THR A 148 9.56 -4.33 -15.74
C THR A 148 10.64 -3.91 -14.75
N GLY A 149 10.40 -4.12 -13.45
CA GLY A 149 11.37 -3.77 -12.42
C GLY A 149 11.03 -4.41 -11.08
N ILE A 150 12.08 -4.67 -10.31
CA ILE A 150 12.00 -5.16 -8.93
C ILE A 150 12.73 -4.14 -8.05
N LYS A 151 12.10 -3.72 -6.95
CA LYS A 151 12.71 -2.76 -6.03
C LYS A 151 13.85 -3.41 -5.26
N LYS A 152 14.95 -2.67 -5.06
CA LYS A 152 16.14 -3.16 -4.35
C LYS A 152 15.95 -3.23 -2.84
N SER A 153 15.12 -2.35 -2.27
CA SER A 153 14.79 -2.27 -0.84
C SER A 153 13.30 -2.01 -0.68
N VAL A 154 12.66 -2.78 0.20
CA VAL A 154 11.24 -2.68 0.58
C VAL A 154 11.16 -2.82 2.10
N PRO A 155 11.02 -1.71 2.83
CA PRO A 155 10.84 -1.75 4.28
C PRO A 155 9.57 -2.49 4.69
N VAL A 156 9.66 -3.31 5.73
CA VAL A 156 8.58 -4.13 6.30
C VAL A 156 8.60 -4.03 7.81
N ALA A 157 7.42 -3.84 8.40
CA ALA A 157 7.22 -3.92 9.84
C ALA A 157 6.05 -4.85 10.16
N ALA A 158 6.17 -5.60 11.25
CA ALA A 158 5.08 -6.37 11.84
C ALA A 158 4.44 -5.61 13.00
N PHE A 159 3.18 -5.95 13.30
CA PHE A 159 2.55 -5.61 14.57
C PHE A 159 2.38 -6.89 15.41
N PRO A 160 2.89 -6.93 16.65
CA PRO A 160 3.83 -5.97 17.23
C PRO A 160 5.21 -6.03 16.55
N ALA A 161 6.02 -4.98 16.71
CA ALA A 161 7.34 -4.90 16.07
C ALA A 161 8.30 -6.03 16.47
N SER A 162 8.12 -6.62 17.66
CA SER A 162 8.85 -7.81 18.12
C SER A 162 8.75 -8.99 17.15
N ASP A 163 7.67 -9.08 16.36
CA ASP A 163 7.46 -10.14 15.37
C ASP A 163 8.16 -9.85 14.02
N THR A 164 8.68 -8.65 13.80
CA THR A 164 9.23 -8.22 12.49
C THR A 164 10.38 -9.10 12.03
N SER A 165 11.28 -9.50 12.92
CA SER A 165 12.43 -10.34 12.56
C SER A 165 11.99 -11.72 12.02
N ARG A 166 10.92 -12.29 12.58
CA ARG A 166 10.34 -13.55 12.11
C ARG A 166 9.73 -13.40 10.71
N VAL A 167 8.96 -12.33 10.50
CA VAL A 167 8.34 -12.02 9.20
C VAL A 167 9.40 -11.79 8.12
N ILE A 168 10.45 -11.02 8.44
CA ILE A 168 11.57 -10.77 7.52
C ILE A 168 12.28 -12.06 7.12
N SER A 169 12.52 -12.98 8.06
CA SER A 169 13.14 -14.28 7.76
C SER A 169 12.34 -15.07 6.71
N LEU A 170 11.00 -15.05 6.81
CA LEU A 170 10.12 -15.68 5.84
C LEU A 170 10.13 -14.94 4.49
N LEU A 171 9.99 -13.61 4.51
CA LEU A 171 9.97 -12.78 3.31
C LEU A 171 11.30 -12.80 2.54
N LYS A 172 12.45 -12.97 3.21
CA LYS A 172 13.74 -13.13 2.54
C LYS A 172 13.83 -14.41 1.69
N LYS A 173 13.01 -15.43 1.97
CA LYS A 173 12.86 -16.58 1.07
C LYS A 173 12.14 -16.19 -0.22
N VAL A 174 11.19 -15.24 -0.15
CA VAL A 174 10.49 -14.68 -1.32
C VAL A 174 11.41 -13.78 -2.12
N HIS A 175 12.00 -12.75 -1.51
CA HIS A 175 12.95 -11.85 -2.17
C HIS A 175 13.91 -11.19 -1.17
N PRO A 176 15.22 -11.05 -1.47
CA PRO A 176 16.19 -10.46 -0.54
C PRO A 176 15.97 -8.98 -0.22
N SER A 177 15.22 -8.27 -1.06
CA SER A 177 14.96 -6.82 -0.91
C SER A 177 14.04 -6.44 0.25
N PHE A 178 13.41 -7.39 0.93
CA PHE A 178 12.64 -7.06 2.12
C PHE A 178 13.56 -6.73 3.29
N GLU A 179 13.44 -5.51 3.80
CA GLU A 179 14.28 -4.94 4.85
C GLU A 179 13.44 -4.62 6.08
N LYS A 180 14.05 -4.78 7.26
CA LYS A 180 13.38 -4.51 8.53
C LYS A 180 13.19 -3.00 8.71
N ALA A 181 11.96 -2.58 8.97
CA ALA A 181 11.63 -1.30 9.59
C ALA A 181 11.48 -1.47 11.11
N GLU A 182 11.54 -0.38 11.85
CA GLU A 182 11.46 -0.34 13.31
C GLU A 182 10.10 -0.80 13.82
N ASN A 183 9.02 -0.25 13.27
CA ASN A 183 7.63 -0.59 13.62
C ASN A 183 6.66 -0.14 12.51
N VAL A 184 5.39 -0.51 12.64
CA VAL A 184 4.37 -0.22 11.60
C VAL A 184 4.11 1.27 11.41
N MET A 185 4.43 2.13 12.38
CA MET A 185 4.25 3.57 12.23
C MET A 185 5.34 4.18 11.32
N GLU A 186 6.55 3.60 11.28
CA GLU A 186 7.57 3.95 10.29
C GLU A 186 7.08 3.68 8.87
N THR A 187 6.63 2.45 8.59
CA THR A 187 6.14 2.08 7.25
C THR A 187 4.90 2.88 6.85
N SER A 188 3.99 3.10 7.80
CA SER A 188 2.75 3.83 7.59
C SER A 188 2.96 5.32 7.29
N LEU A 189 3.82 6.00 8.05
CA LEU A 189 4.05 7.44 7.91
C LEU A 189 5.07 7.78 6.80
N ALA A 190 5.80 6.79 6.27
CA ALA A 190 6.65 6.92 5.08
C ALA A 190 5.87 6.84 3.73
N ASN A 191 4.54 6.97 3.76
CA ASN A 191 3.67 6.86 2.60
C ASN A 191 3.76 8.08 1.66
N ILE A 192 4.78 8.10 0.79
CA ILE A 192 4.99 9.16 -0.22
C ILE A 192 3.86 9.21 -1.26
N GLY A 193 3.17 8.10 -1.53
CA GLY A 193 2.03 8.08 -2.46
C GLY A 193 0.90 9.00 -2.02
N ALA A 194 0.65 9.10 -0.70
CA ALA A 194 -0.34 10.01 -0.15
C ALA A 194 0.00 11.50 -0.40
N ILE A 195 1.29 11.83 -0.55
CA ILE A 195 1.73 13.19 -0.87
C ILE A 195 1.49 13.49 -2.35
N PHE A 196 1.95 12.62 -3.24
CA PHE A 196 1.98 12.92 -4.67
C PHE A 196 0.67 12.70 -5.40
N HIS A 197 -0.13 11.69 -5.01
CA HIS A 197 -1.25 11.28 -5.85
C HIS A 197 -2.51 12.14 -5.66
N PRO A 198 -3.09 12.28 -4.45
CA PRO A 198 -4.39 12.93 -4.32
C PRO A 198 -4.36 14.41 -4.74
N SER A 199 -3.36 15.15 -4.23
CA SER A 199 -3.17 16.58 -4.50
C SER A 199 -2.95 16.86 -5.98
N THR A 200 -2.05 16.13 -6.65
CA THR A 200 -1.81 16.29 -8.09
C THR A 200 -3.05 15.97 -8.92
N MET A 201 -3.80 14.93 -8.53
CA MET A 201 -5.02 14.57 -9.24
C MET A 201 -6.11 15.64 -9.10
N ILE A 202 -6.36 16.14 -7.88
CA ILE A 202 -7.34 17.21 -7.62
C ILE A 202 -6.98 18.50 -8.36
N LEU A 203 -5.71 18.91 -8.33
CA LEU A 203 -5.25 20.12 -9.01
C LEU A 203 -5.24 20.00 -10.54
N ASN A 204 -5.47 18.81 -11.08
CA ASN A 204 -5.64 18.56 -12.52
C ASN A 204 -7.02 17.96 -12.85
N MET A 205 -8.01 18.08 -11.96
CA MET A 205 -9.30 17.37 -12.11
C MET A 205 -9.98 17.66 -13.45
N GLY A 206 -10.09 18.94 -13.83
CA GLY A 206 -10.72 19.33 -15.10
C GLY A 206 -10.02 18.75 -16.33
N ARG A 207 -8.68 18.59 -16.29
CA ARG A 207 -7.92 17.94 -17.39
C ARG A 207 -8.23 16.45 -17.47
N ILE A 208 -8.30 15.79 -16.32
CA ILE A 208 -8.59 14.35 -16.23
C ILE A 208 -10.03 14.05 -16.64
N GLU A 209 -10.99 14.83 -16.15
CA GLU A 209 -12.41 14.69 -16.47
C GLU A 209 -12.69 14.96 -17.96
N SER A 210 -12.02 15.95 -18.55
CA SER A 210 -12.07 16.20 -20.01
C SER A 210 -11.23 15.21 -20.84
N SER A 211 -10.73 14.13 -20.24
CA SER A 211 -9.96 13.06 -20.90
C SER A 211 -8.70 13.55 -21.61
N GLN A 212 -8.10 14.65 -21.15
CA GLN A 212 -6.83 15.12 -21.68
C GLN A 212 -5.69 14.23 -21.19
N LYS A 213 -4.87 13.76 -22.13
CA LYS A 213 -3.67 12.96 -21.82
C LYS A 213 -2.51 13.90 -21.53
N PHE A 214 -1.83 13.64 -20.43
CA PHE A 214 -0.62 14.37 -20.03
C PHE A 214 0.29 13.47 -19.19
N SER A 215 1.56 13.82 -19.07
CA SER A 215 2.48 13.18 -18.13
C SER A 215 2.09 13.56 -16.71
N TYR A 216 1.69 12.58 -15.91
CA TYR A 216 1.14 12.82 -14.58
C TYR A 216 2.12 13.57 -13.67
N TYR A 217 3.40 13.22 -13.76
CA TYR A 217 4.45 13.85 -12.96
C TYR A 217 5.05 15.07 -13.65
N PHE A 218 5.36 15.01 -14.94
CA PHE A 218 6.06 16.12 -15.61
C PHE A 218 5.15 17.30 -15.93
N ASP A 219 3.92 17.04 -16.41
CA ASP A 219 2.97 18.09 -16.79
C ASP A 219 1.96 18.38 -15.68
N GLY A 220 1.68 17.40 -14.81
CA GLY A 220 0.70 17.54 -13.73
C GLY A 220 1.25 18.28 -12.51
N ILE A 221 2.57 18.27 -12.32
CA ILE A 221 3.24 18.89 -11.16
C ILE A 221 4.07 20.08 -11.64
N THR A 222 3.40 21.23 -11.80
CA THR A 222 4.05 22.52 -12.10
C THR A 222 4.69 23.13 -10.82
N PRO A 223 5.50 24.20 -10.91
CA PRO A 223 6.21 24.74 -9.74
C PRO A 223 5.32 25.13 -8.55
N TYR A 224 4.13 25.72 -8.77
CA TYR A 224 3.19 26.02 -7.69
C TYR A 224 2.55 24.75 -7.10
N VAL A 225 2.24 23.76 -7.95
CA VAL A 225 1.74 22.45 -7.49
C VAL A 225 2.82 21.77 -6.64
N ALA A 226 4.07 21.73 -7.08
CA ALA A 226 5.18 21.17 -6.31
C ALA A 226 5.35 21.84 -4.93
N ARG A 227 5.25 23.17 -4.85
CA ARG A 227 5.28 23.88 -3.57
C ARG A 227 4.14 23.48 -2.63
N PHE A 228 2.94 23.25 -3.18
CA PHE A 228 1.83 22.72 -2.40
C PHE A 228 2.11 21.29 -1.92
N LEU A 229 2.64 20.41 -2.77
CA LEU A 229 3.06 19.06 -2.37
C LEU A 229 4.12 19.09 -1.26
N GLU A 230 5.09 20.01 -1.32
CA GLU A 230 6.06 20.21 -0.24
C GLU A 230 5.39 20.65 1.07
N ARG A 231 4.32 21.44 1.00
CA ARG A 231 3.54 21.80 2.20
C ARG A 231 2.83 20.59 2.79
N VAL A 232 2.14 19.81 1.96
CA VAL A 232 1.48 18.56 2.37
C VAL A 232 2.50 17.60 3.00
N ASP A 233 3.68 17.46 2.40
CA ASP A 233 4.75 16.61 2.93
C ASP A 233 5.32 17.10 4.27
N LYS A 234 5.53 18.41 4.43
CA LYS A 234 5.97 19.00 5.71
C LYS A 234 4.97 18.72 6.83
N GLU A 235 3.67 18.74 6.54
CA GLU A 235 2.64 18.40 7.52
C GLU A 235 2.70 16.92 7.89
N ARG A 236 2.84 16.01 6.91
CA ARG A 236 3.10 14.59 7.17
C ARG A 236 4.34 14.39 8.06
N GLN A 237 5.44 15.07 7.78
CA GLN A 237 6.66 14.95 8.60
C GLN A 237 6.45 15.46 10.03
N ARG A 238 5.70 16.57 10.21
CA ARG A 238 5.37 17.09 11.53
C ARG A 238 4.49 16.12 12.32
N VAL A 239 3.49 15.52 11.68
CA VAL A 239 2.64 14.48 12.31
C VAL A 239 3.50 13.27 12.68
N ALA A 240 4.39 12.83 11.79
CA ALA A 240 5.30 11.73 12.09
C ALA A 240 6.21 12.03 13.29
N HIS A 241 6.75 13.25 13.35
CA HIS A 241 7.56 13.69 14.48
C HIS A 241 6.76 13.72 15.80
N ALA A 242 5.52 14.22 15.78
CA ALA A 242 4.63 14.19 16.95
C ALA A 242 4.31 12.77 17.42
N MET A 243 4.27 11.81 16.49
CA MET A 243 4.14 10.37 16.76
C MET A 243 5.46 9.73 17.25
N GLY A 244 6.58 10.45 17.24
CA GLY A 244 7.90 9.91 17.60
C GLY A 244 8.60 9.14 16.47
N VAL A 245 8.18 9.33 15.22
CA VAL A 245 8.69 8.64 14.03
C VAL A 245 9.48 9.61 13.15
N SER A 246 10.68 9.19 12.74
CA SER A 246 11.49 9.94 11.78
C SER A 246 11.15 9.54 10.35
N THR A 247 10.94 10.52 9.46
CA THR A 247 10.68 10.23 8.04
C THR A 247 11.45 11.19 7.13
N LEU A 248 11.87 10.67 5.98
CA LEU A 248 12.45 11.50 4.91
C LEU A 248 11.37 12.42 4.34
N SER A 249 11.76 13.62 3.90
CA SER A 249 10.91 14.43 3.04
C SER A 249 10.80 13.79 1.66
N ALA A 250 9.76 14.14 0.90
CA ALA A 250 9.56 13.72 -0.48
C ALA A 250 10.78 14.05 -1.35
N ARG A 251 11.40 15.22 -1.14
CA ARG A 251 12.68 15.62 -1.76
C ARG A 251 13.79 14.63 -1.41
N GLN A 252 14.01 14.37 -0.12
CA GLN A 252 15.08 13.46 0.34
C GLN A 252 14.84 12.03 -0.15
N TRP A 253 13.59 11.59 -0.17
CA TRP A 253 13.19 10.28 -0.66
C TRP A 253 13.47 10.13 -2.16
N LEU A 254 13.14 11.13 -3.00
CA LEU A 254 13.45 11.10 -4.44
C LEU A 254 14.97 10.97 -4.68
N ARG A 255 15.79 11.70 -3.91
CA ARG A 255 17.25 11.57 -3.97
C ARG A 255 17.70 10.17 -3.56
N ARG A 256 17.19 9.64 -2.44
CA ARG A 256 17.61 8.32 -1.93
C ARG A 256 17.21 7.17 -2.86
N VAL A 257 16.01 7.22 -3.44
CA VAL A 257 15.44 6.11 -4.21
C VAL A 257 15.79 6.18 -5.69
N TYR A 258 15.83 7.38 -6.27
CA TYR A 258 16.03 7.57 -7.71
C TYR A 258 17.32 8.32 -8.07
N ASN A 259 18.10 8.76 -7.07
CA ASN A 259 19.25 9.65 -7.28
C ASN A 259 18.90 10.95 -8.03
N ALA A 260 17.65 11.41 -7.86
CA ALA A 260 17.17 12.64 -8.49
C ALA A 260 17.82 13.89 -7.88
N GLN A 261 18.29 14.80 -8.73
CA GLN A 261 19.00 16.02 -8.38
C GLN A 261 18.09 17.25 -8.40
N GLY A 262 18.53 18.33 -7.75
CA GLY A 262 17.80 19.61 -7.67
C GLY A 262 17.56 20.12 -6.26
N GLU A 263 17.29 21.42 -6.16
CA GLU A 263 17.06 22.20 -4.94
C GLU A 263 15.59 22.35 -4.57
N THR A 264 14.69 22.14 -5.52
CA THR A 264 13.24 22.11 -5.24
C THR A 264 12.67 20.70 -5.41
N LEU A 265 11.45 20.45 -4.91
CA LEU A 265 10.73 19.22 -5.23
C LEU A 265 10.42 19.12 -6.73
N PHE A 266 10.09 20.26 -7.36
CA PHE A 266 9.82 20.32 -8.79
C PHE A 266 11.01 19.82 -9.60
N GLU A 267 12.20 20.37 -9.38
CA GLU A 267 13.42 19.97 -10.10
C GLU A 267 13.71 18.47 -9.95
N ARG A 268 13.59 17.92 -8.73
CA ARG A 268 13.80 16.48 -8.50
C ARG A 268 12.77 15.60 -9.18
N ILE A 269 11.53 16.07 -9.31
CA ILE A 269 10.50 15.32 -10.05
C ILE A 269 10.84 15.34 -11.54
N GLN A 270 11.24 16.49 -12.08
CA GLN A 270 11.59 16.64 -13.50
C GLN A 270 12.86 15.88 -13.88
N ASP A 271 13.84 15.80 -12.99
CA ASP A 271 15.08 15.02 -13.18
C ASP A 271 14.86 13.49 -13.11
N ASN A 272 13.76 13.04 -12.49
CA ASN A 272 13.50 11.61 -12.32
C ASN A 272 13.01 10.95 -13.62
N GLY A 273 13.95 10.48 -14.45
CA GLY A 273 13.66 9.77 -15.68
C GLY A 273 12.78 8.51 -15.53
N LYS A 274 12.65 7.93 -14.32
CA LYS A 274 11.73 6.80 -14.06
C LYS A 274 10.26 7.18 -14.13
N TYR A 275 9.92 8.47 -14.11
CA TYR A 275 8.56 8.95 -14.31
C TYR A 275 8.19 9.16 -15.79
N SER A 276 9.15 8.99 -16.70
CA SER A 276 8.85 9.00 -18.14
C SER A 276 7.86 7.90 -18.51
N GLY A 277 6.86 8.25 -19.32
CA GLY A 277 5.79 7.36 -19.74
C GLY A 277 4.66 7.14 -18.72
N VAL A 278 4.71 7.77 -17.53
CA VAL A 278 3.59 7.72 -16.59
C VAL A 278 2.50 8.72 -17.00
N GLY A 279 1.52 8.23 -17.75
CA GLY A 279 0.36 9.01 -18.16
C GLY A 279 -0.62 9.29 -17.01
N SER A 280 -1.40 10.36 -17.16
CA SER A 280 -2.51 10.71 -16.27
C SER A 280 -3.58 9.60 -16.19
N PRO A 281 -4.27 9.47 -15.04
CA PRO A 281 -5.52 8.72 -14.98
C PRO A 281 -6.49 9.20 -16.07
N GLN A 282 -7.26 8.28 -16.63
CA GLN A 282 -8.23 8.58 -17.69
C GLN A 282 -9.65 8.84 -17.16
N THR A 283 -9.86 8.64 -15.85
CA THR A 283 -11.15 8.83 -15.18
C THR A 283 -10.97 9.52 -13.83
N PRO A 284 -11.93 10.34 -13.39
CA PRO A 284 -11.89 10.97 -12.08
C PRO A 284 -12.04 9.94 -10.95
N VAL A 285 -12.76 8.84 -11.17
CA VAL A 285 -12.80 7.73 -10.22
C VAL A 285 -11.53 6.89 -10.37
N HIS A 286 -10.55 7.12 -9.50
CA HIS A 286 -9.25 6.44 -9.56
C HIS A 286 -8.69 6.19 -8.15
N ARG A 287 -7.83 5.17 -8.01
CA ARG A 287 -7.20 4.80 -6.73
C ARG A 287 -6.41 5.95 -6.07
N TYR A 288 -5.89 6.89 -6.85
CA TYR A 288 -5.21 8.08 -6.34
C TYR A 288 -6.10 8.95 -5.43
N ILE A 289 -7.42 8.82 -5.56
CA ILE A 289 -8.40 9.42 -4.64
C ILE A 289 -8.96 8.33 -3.74
N MET A 290 -9.59 7.32 -4.34
CA MET A 290 -10.40 6.32 -3.63
C MET A 290 -9.59 5.43 -2.67
N GLU A 291 -8.28 5.32 -2.84
CA GLU A 291 -7.37 4.57 -1.96
C GLU A 291 -6.53 5.53 -1.11
N ASP A 292 -5.80 6.45 -1.75
CA ASP A 292 -4.74 7.23 -1.10
C ASP A 292 -5.30 8.36 -0.19
N ILE A 293 -6.57 8.76 -0.34
CA ILE A 293 -7.22 9.65 0.65
C ILE A 293 -7.61 8.89 1.92
N PRO A 294 -8.53 7.90 1.88
CA PRO A 294 -9.01 7.24 3.10
C PRO A 294 -7.92 6.42 3.82
N THR A 295 -6.87 5.99 3.11
CA THR A 295 -5.79 5.17 3.68
C THR A 295 -4.42 5.86 3.69
N GLY A 296 -4.38 7.14 3.36
CA GLY A 296 -3.17 7.97 3.34
C GLY A 296 -3.39 9.30 4.05
N LEU A 297 -4.12 10.21 3.42
CA LEU A 297 -4.35 11.55 3.95
C LEU A 297 -5.19 11.57 5.24
N VAL A 298 -6.31 10.86 5.27
CA VAL A 298 -7.23 10.82 6.43
C VAL A 298 -6.53 10.32 7.70
N PRO A 299 -5.79 9.19 7.70
CA PRO A 299 -5.08 8.77 8.90
C PRO A 299 -3.97 9.72 9.33
N ILE A 300 -3.29 10.39 8.39
CA ILE A 300 -2.29 11.41 8.73
C ILE A 300 -2.95 12.61 9.42
N ALA A 301 -4.05 13.14 8.85
CA ALA A 301 -4.79 14.25 9.46
C ALA A 301 -5.38 13.87 10.82
N SER A 302 -5.95 12.66 10.94
CA SER A 302 -6.51 12.16 12.19
C SER A 302 -5.46 12.07 13.29
N LEU A 303 -4.27 11.52 12.99
CA LEU A 303 -3.14 11.51 13.94
C LEU A 303 -2.68 12.92 14.29
N GLY A 304 -2.58 13.80 13.29
CA GLY A 304 -2.17 15.20 13.49
C GLY A 304 -3.09 15.93 14.45
N ASN A 305 -4.39 15.84 14.26
CA ASN A 305 -5.37 16.48 15.15
C ASN A 305 -5.33 15.88 16.56
N TYR A 306 -5.17 14.57 16.66
CA TYR A 306 -5.12 13.89 17.96
C TYR A 306 -3.86 14.21 18.77
N LEU A 307 -2.72 14.40 18.09
CA LEU A 307 -1.41 14.63 18.71
C LEU A 307 -1.03 16.13 18.78
N GLY A 308 -1.95 17.05 18.49
CA GLY A 308 -1.68 18.50 18.53
C GLY A 308 -0.76 19.01 17.40
N ALA A 309 -0.70 18.27 16.30
CA ALA A 309 0.05 18.59 15.08
C ALA A 309 -0.88 18.72 13.86
N PRO A 310 -1.82 19.69 13.85
CA PRO A 310 -2.86 19.80 12.82
C PRO A 310 -2.26 19.88 11.41
N ALA A 311 -2.97 19.39 10.40
CA ALA A 311 -2.47 19.29 9.02
C ALA A 311 -3.42 19.99 8.02
N PRO A 312 -3.52 21.32 8.05
CA PRO A 312 -4.54 22.06 7.30
C PRO A 312 -4.44 21.94 5.77
N ALA A 313 -3.23 21.77 5.21
CA ALA A 313 -3.10 21.53 3.78
C ALA A 313 -3.61 20.14 3.40
N ILE A 314 -3.29 19.12 4.21
CA ILE A 314 -3.85 17.77 4.05
C ILE A 314 -5.38 17.79 4.17
N GLU A 315 -5.91 18.45 5.20
CA GLU A 315 -7.36 18.58 5.44
C GLU A 315 -8.07 19.29 4.29
N SER A 316 -7.44 20.31 3.69
CA SER A 316 -7.99 20.99 2.52
C SER A 316 -8.14 20.05 1.32
N VAL A 317 -7.16 19.17 1.09
CA VAL A 317 -7.23 18.17 0.01
C VAL A 317 -8.35 17.17 0.28
N ILE A 318 -8.49 16.72 1.52
CA ILE A 318 -9.59 15.82 1.94
C ILE A 318 -10.94 16.52 1.72
N GLY A 319 -11.10 17.77 2.18
CA GLY A 319 -12.34 18.53 2.05
C GLY A 319 -12.75 18.77 0.60
N ILE A 320 -11.82 19.16 -0.27
CA ILE A 320 -12.08 19.30 -1.70
C ILE A 320 -12.54 17.96 -2.30
N ALA A 321 -11.86 16.86 -1.98
CA ALA A 321 -12.28 15.54 -2.46
C ALA A 321 -13.68 15.16 -1.95
N THR A 322 -13.96 15.40 -0.67
CA THR A 322 -15.29 15.14 -0.10
C THR A 322 -16.38 15.88 -0.87
N HIS A 323 -16.18 17.16 -1.18
CA HIS A 323 -17.14 17.95 -1.94
C HIS A 323 -17.26 17.54 -3.41
N LEU A 324 -16.14 17.20 -4.07
CA LEU A 324 -16.15 16.77 -5.47
C LEU A 324 -16.86 15.43 -5.67
N TYR A 325 -16.67 14.48 -4.76
CA TYR A 325 -17.16 13.11 -4.92
C TYR A 325 -18.46 12.83 -4.14
N GLY A 326 -18.87 13.72 -3.24
CA GLY A 326 -20.01 13.49 -2.36
C GLY A 326 -19.80 12.35 -1.36
N ILE A 327 -18.54 12.06 -1.03
CA ILE A 327 -18.13 10.98 -0.12
C ILE A 327 -17.45 11.59 1.09
N ASP A 328 -17.94 11.31 2.30
CA ASP A 328 -17.25 11.72 3.51
C ASP A 328 -16.04 10.82 3.79
N PHE A 329 -14.90 11.19 3.20
CA PHE A 329 -13.65 10.48 3.40
C PHE A 329 -13.17 10.50 4.86
N GLY A 330 -13.57 11.49 5.67
CA GLY A 330 -13.24 11.55 7.08
C GLY A 330 -13.90 10.43 7.89
N LEU A 331 -15.12 10.05 7.51
CA LEU A 331 -15.86 8.93 8.08
C LEU A 331 -15.45 7.57 7.51
N GLU A 332 -15.19 7.49 6.19
CA GLU A 332 -14.81 6.23 5.55
C GLU A 332 -13.35 5.83 5.79
N GLY A 333 -12.48 6.82 6.00
CA GLY A 333 -11.05 6.62 6.14
C GLY A 333 -10.62 6.08 7.49
N ARG A 334 -9.32 5.76 7.58
CA ARG A 334 -8.68 5.30 8.81
C ARG A 334 -8.48 6.48 9.75
N THR A 335 -9.04 6.41 10.94
CA THR A 335 -8.88 7.37 12.04
C THR A 335 -8.13 6.75 13.21
N VAL A 336 -7.59 7.57 14.11
CA VAL A 336 -6.98 7.15 15.39
C VAL A 336 -7.87 6.15 16.14
N LYS A 337 -9.18 6.43 16.19
CA LYS A 337 -10.18 5.54 16.76
C LYS A 337 -10.27 4.20 16.03
N SER A 338 -10.44 4.20 14.71
CA SER A 338 -10.53 2.95 13.92
C SER A 338 -9.25 2.10 13.98
N LEU A 339 -8.10 2.76 14.16
CA LEU A 339 -6.80 2.12 14.31
C LEU A 339 -6.54 1.63 15.75
N GLY A 340 -7.47 1.86 16.69
CA GLY A 340 -7.35 1.37 18.06
C GLY A 340 -6.29 2.09 18.87
N LEU A 341 -6.03 3.36 18.54
CA LEU A 341 -5.03 4.21 19.18
C LEU A 341 -5.66 5.29 20.08
N GLU A 342 -6.99 5.40 20.10
CA GLU A 342 -7.71 6.36 20.94
C GLU A 342 -7.46 6.08 22.43
N GLY A 343 -7.16 7.13 23.19
CA GLY A 343 -6.82 7.07 24.62
C GLY A 343 -5.32 6.94 24.90
N MET A 344 -4.48 6.76 23.87
CA MET A 344 -3.03 6.63 24.01
C MET A 344 -2.33 7.95 23.65
N ASN A 345 -1.37 8.41 24.45
CA ASN A 345 -0.42 9.44 24.02
C ASN A 345 0.59 8.85 23.01
N SER A 346 1.43 9.69 22.39
CA SER A 346 2.39 9.23 21.36
C SER A 346 3.36 8.16 21.87
N GLN A 347 3.84 8.26 23.11
CA GLN A 347 4.71 7.25 23.71
C GLN A 347 3.98 5.91 23.87
N GLN A 348 2.75 5.93 24.41
CA GLN A 348 1.92 4.75 24.57
C GLN A 348 1.59 4.10 23.22
N MET A 349 1.30 4.90 22.19
CA MET A 349 1.08 4.38 20.84
C MET A 349 2.34 3.68 20.29
N ILE A 350 3.53 4.26 20.48
CA ILE A 350 4.81 3.64 20.07
C ILE A 350 5.08 2.35 20.84
N GLU A 351 4.88 2.35 22.15
CA GLU A 351 5.01 1.15 22.99
C GLU A 351 4.05 0.05 22.53
N TYR A 352 2.79 0.39 22.26
CA TYR A 352 1.76 -0.52 21.77
C TYR A 352 2.14 -1.14 20.42
N VAL A 353 2.56 -0.35 19.42
CA VAL A 353 2.98 -0.92 18.12
C VAL A 353 4.27 -1.71 18.20
N THR A 354 5.09 -1.46 19.22
CA THR A 354 6.37 -2.16 19.41
C THR A 354 6.20 -3.50 20.12
N ARG A 355 5.35 -3.54 21.16
CA ARG A 355 5.24 -4.68 22.09
C ARG A 355 3.90 -5.41 22.03
N GLY A 356 2.86 -4.76 21.53
CA GLY A 356 1.47 -5.25 21.59
C GLY A 356 0.73 -4.69 22.79
N ALA A 357 -0.45 -5.25 23.05
CA ALA A 357 -1.25 -4.97 24.25
C ALA A 357 -0.65 -5.58 25.51
#